data_AF-A0A2V8JXU8-F1
#
_entry.id   AF-A0A2V8JXU8-F1
#
_cell.length_a   1.000
_cell.length_b   1.000
_cell.length_c   1.000
_cell.angle_alpha   90.00
_cell.angle_beta   90.00
_cell.angle_gamma   90.00
#
_symmetry.space_group_name_H-M   'P 1'
#
loop_
_entity.id
_entity.type
_entity.pdbx_description
1 polymer ?
#
loop_
_entity_poly.entity_id
_entity_poly.type
_entity_poly.pdbx_seq_one_letter_code
_entity_poly.pdbx_strand_id
1 'polypeptide(L)'
;MASANRRPLGARSKPPIAGGRFHRIKRMKCRHCAAPLQHTFLDLGFAPPSNAYLSVSQLSAPERYYPLRLKVCENCWLVQAESYSHAAELFSADYAYFSSTSSTWLAHAASYAGSIIRQLALN
;
A
#
# COMPACT_ATOMS: atom_id res chain seq x y z
N MET A 1 -38.70 -19.06 50.60
CA MET A 1 -37.96 -18.15 49.69
C MET A 1 -36.95 -19.00 48.94
N ALA A 2 -37.06 -19.03 47.61
CA ALA A 2 -36.58 -20.10 46.75
C ALA A 2 -35.05 -20.15 46.57
N SER A 3 -34.56 -21.39 46.46
CA SER A 3 -33.17 -21.80 46.30
C SER A 3 -32.54 -21.32 44.98
N ALA A 4 -31.22 -21.11 45.04
CA ALA A 4 -30.36 -20.66 43.96
C ALA A 4 -30.30 -21.64 42.78
N ASN A 5 -30.35 -21.11 41.55
CA ASN A 5 -30.07 -21.89 40.34
C ASN A 5 -29.05 -21.13 39.46
N ARG A 6 -27.75 -21.32 39.73
CA ARG A 6 -26.66 -20.82 38.87
C ARG A 6 -26.36 -21.89 37.81
N ARG A 7 -26.76 -21.64 36.57
CA ARG A 7 -26.29 -22.41 35.40
C ARG A 7 -24.82 -22.07 35.12
N PRO A 8 -23.92 -23.05 34.90
CA PRO A 8 -22.57 -22.75 34.45
C PRO A 8 -22.60 -22.34 32.97
N LEU A 9 -21.95 -21.21 32.66
CA LEU A 9 -21.69 -20.78 31.29
C LEU A 9 -20.71 -21.78 30.65
N GLY A 10 -21.21 -22.59 29.71
CA GLY A 10 -20.39 -23.54 28.97
C GLY A 10 -19.27 -22.82 28.20
N ALA A 11 -18.04 -23.32 28.36
CA ALA A 11 -16.88 -22.87 27.61
C ALA A 11 -17.13 -23.13 26.11
N ARG A 12 -17.15 -22.06 25.30
CA ARG A 12 -17.19 -22.19 23.84
C ARG A 12 -15.82 -22.70 23.38
N SER A 13 -15.78 -23.91 22.83
CA SER A 13 -14.60 -24.45 22.17
C SER A 13 -14.27 -23.62 20.92
N LYS A 14 -13.02 -23.17 20.80
CA LYS A 14 -12.52 -22.56 19.55
C LYS A 14 -12.57 -23.62 18.45
N PRO A 15 -13.07 -23.29 17.24
CA PRO A 15 -13.03 -24.25 16.14
C PRO A 15 -11.56 -24.50 15.73
N PRO A 16 -11.23 -25.70 15.24
CA PRO A 16 -9.90 -26.01 14.76
C PRO A 16 -9.60 -25.14 13.55
N ILE A 17 -8.46 -24.45 13.57
CA ILE A 17 -7.95 -23.70 12.42
C ILE A 17 -7.60 -24.74 11.35
N ALA A 18 -8.51 -24.95 10.41
CA ALA A 18 -8.28 -25.81 9.26
C ALA A 18 -7.07 -25.28 8.48
N GLY A 19 -6.12 -26.17 8.19
CA GLY A 19 -4.89 -25.88 7.47
C GLY A 19 -5.15 -25.33 6.07
N GLY A 20 -5.29 -24.01 5.97
CA GLY A 20 -5.16 -23.27 4.74
C GLY A 20 -3.68 -23.08 4.42
N ARG A 21 -3.28 -23.46 3.21
CA ARG A 21 -1.93 -23.25 2.66
C ARG A 21 -1.45 -21.82 2.96
N PHE A 22 -0.50 -21.68 3.88
CA PHE A 22 0.30 -20.47 3.99
C PHE A 22 0.94 -20.24 2.63
N HIS A 23 0.43 -19.28 1.87
CA HIS A 23 1.11 -18.79 0.69
C HIS A 23 2.47 -18.32 1.19
N ARG A 24 3.54 -19.06 0.86
CA ARG A 24 4.91 -18.71 1.22
C ARG A 24 5.09 -17.23 0.90
N ILE A 25 5.24 -16.40 1.94
CA ILE A 25 5.58 -14.98 1.79
C ILE A 25 6.82 -14.98 0.92
N LYS A 26 6.67 -14.55 -0.34
CA LYS A 26 7.78 -14.36 -1.26
C LYS A 26 8.72 -13.42 -0.52
N ARG A 27 9.86 -13.94 -0.03
CA ARG A 27 10.82 -13.15 0.75
C ARG A 27 11.20 -11.94 -0.10
N MET A 28 10.64 -10.79 0.25
CA MET A 28 10.90 -9.57 -0.49
C MET A 28 12.34 -9.16 -0.25
N LYS A 29 13.01 -8.78 -1.33
CA LYS A 29 14.34 -8.18 -1.28
C LYS A 29 14.19 -6.67 -1.33
N CYS A 30 15.10 -5.96 -0.68
CA CYS A 30 15.19 -4.52 -0.77
C CYS A 30 15.38 -4.11 -2.24
N ARG A 31 14.56 -3.18 -2.74
CA ARG A 31 14.67 -2.69 -4.12
C ARG A 31 15.97 -1.93 -4.43
N HIS A 32 16.67 -1.43 -3.39
CA HIS A 32 17.93 -0.71 -3.57
C HIS A 32 19.15 -1.63 -3.49
N CYS A 33 19.31 -2.39 -2.40
CA CYS A 33 20.52 -3.20 -2.15
C CYS A 33 20.33 -4.72 -2.24
N ALA A 34 19.14 -5.19 -2.61
CA ALA A 34 18.77 -6.61 -2.71
C ALA A 34 18.85 -7.46 -1.43
N ALA A 35 19.20 -6.88 -0.27
CA ALA A 35 19.19 -7.56 1.02
C ALA A 35 17.78 -8.07 1.37
N PRO A 36 17.63 -9.22 2.05
CA PRO A 36 16.33 -9.72 2.50
C PRO A 36 15.63 -8.73 3.45
N LEU A 37 14.34 -8.49 3.25
CA LEU A 37 13.53 -7.67 4.15
C LEU A 37 12.85 -8.56 5.20
N GLN A 38 13.11 -8.27 6.48
CA GLN A 38 12.53 -9.01 7.60
C GLN A 38 11.54 -8.14 8.39
N HIS A 39 11.88 -6.87 8.62
CA HIS A 39 11.16 -6.01 9.56
C HIS A 39 10.00 -5.26 8.91
N THR A 40 8.84 -5.31 9.56
CA THR A 40 7.70 -4.44 9.22
C THR A 40 7.93 -3.09 9.88
N PHE A 41 7.88 -2.03 9.08
CA PHE A 41 7.97 -0.66 9.56
C PHE A 41 6.59 -0.14 9.96
N LEU A 42 5.58 -0.36 9.11
CA LEU A 42 4.21 0.09 9.33
C LEU A 42 3.24 -0.83 8.59
N ASP A 43 2.11 -1.16 9.22
CA ASP A 43 0.99 -1.87 8.60
C ASP A 43 -0.28 -1.01 8.76
N LEU A 44 -0.85 -0.55 7.65
CA LEU A 44 -2.08 0.24 7.60
C LEU A 44 -3.29 -0.60 7.18
N GLY A 45 -3.16 -1.93 7.12
CA GLY A 45 -4.21 -2.85 6.72
C GLY A 45 -4.37 -2.91 5.20
N PHE A 46 -5.61 -2.80 4.73
CA PHE A 46 -5.96 -2.87 3.32
C PHE A 46 -6.60 -1.56 2.87
N ALA A 47 -6.19 -1.04 1.72
CA ALA A 47 -6.71 0.19 1.15
C ALA A 47 -6.86 0.08 -0.38
N PRO A 48 -7.79 0.83 -0.99
CA PRO A 48 -7.87 0.92 -2.45
C PRO A 48 -6.76 1.81 -3.01
N PRO A 49 -6.50 1.77 -4.33
CA PRO A 49 -5.60 2.73 -4.97
C PRO A 49 -6.10 4.17 -4.78
N SER A 50 -5.23 5.07 -4.34
CA SER A 50 -5.61 6.44 -3.95
C SER A 50 -6.25 7.28 -5.05
N ASN A 51 -5.94 6.98 -6.31
CA ASN A 51 -6.38 7.77 -7.48
C ASN A 51 -7.39 7.00 -8.35
N ALA A 52 -7.93 5.87 -7.88
CA ALA A 52 -8.94 5.09 -8.59
C ALA A 52 -10.36 5.56 -8.21
N TYR A 53 -10.71 6.79 -8.61
CA TYR A 53 -12.03 7.36 -8.31
C TYR A 53 -13.15 6.55 -8.96
N LEU A 54 -14.20 6.28 -8.19
CA LEU A 54 -15.39 5.56 -8.68
C LEU A 54 -16.39 6.52 -9.32
N SER A 55 -16.97 6.12 -10.44
CA SER A 55 -18.15 6.76 -11.00
C SER A 55 -19.40 6.36 -10.21
N VAL A 56 -20.49 7.11 -10.39
CA VAL A 56 -21.78 6.82 -9.72
C VAL A 56 -22.26 5.39 -10.05
N SER A 57 -22.05 4.90 -11.27
CA SER A 57 -22.46 3.54 -11.66
C SER A 57 -21.57 2.43 -11.05
N GLN A 58 -20.38 2.77 -10.57
CA GLN A 58 -19.45 1.83 -9.95
C GLN A 58 -19.65 1.68 -8.44
N LEU A 59 -20.46 2.54 -7.81
CA LEU A 59 -20.65 2.53 -6.35
C LEU A 59 -21.29 1.23 -5.80
N SER A 60 -22.00 0.48 -6.64
CA SER A 60 -22.59 -0.82 -6.27
C SER A 60 -21.69 -2.01 -6.61
N ALA A 61 -20.56 -1.79 -7.28
CA ALA A 61 -19.61 -2.83 -7.65
C ALA A 61 -18.58 -3.06 -6.54
N PRO A 62 -17.99 -4.27 -6.44
CA PRO A 62 -16.86 -4.50 -5.55
C PRO A 62 -15.66 -3.61 -5.91
N GLU A 63 -15.09 -2.96 -4.90
CA GLU A 63 -13.85 -2.19 -5.04
C GLU A 63 -12.63 -3.07 -4.73
N ARG A 64 -11.51 -2.80 -5.40
CA ARG A 64 -10.26 -3.56 -5.22
C ARG A 64 -9.41 -2.94 -4.11
N TYR A 65 -8.94 -3.79 -3.21
CA TYR A 65 -8.10 -3.40 -2.08
C TYR A 65 -6.76 -4.14 -2.11
N TYR A 66 -5.70 -3.47 -1.68
CA TYR A 66 -4.35 -4.03 -1.56
C TYR A 66 -3.83 -3.88 -0.13
N PRO A 67 -2.98 -4.79 0.36
CA PRO A 67 -2.29 -4.59 1.63
C PRO A 67 -1.38 -3.35 1.55
N LEU A 68 -1.58 -2.40 2.46
CA LEU A 68 -0.75 -1.21 2.60
C LEU A 68 0.25 -1.42 3.74
N ARG A 69 1.33 -2.12 3.42
CA ARG A 69 2.39 -2.49 4.36
C ARG A 69 3.74 -2.00 3.89
N LEU A 70 4.49 -1.44 4.83
CA LEU A 70 5.84 -0.94 4.64
C LEU A 70 6.84 -1.85 5.36
N LYS A 71 7.92 -2.21 4.68
CA LYS A 71 9.07 -2.92 5.24
C LYS A 71 10.25 -1.96 5.31
N VAL A 72 11.13 -2.14 6.28
CA VAL A 72 12.40 -1.40 6.38
C VAL A 72 13.58 -2.34 6.12
N CYS A 73 14.55 -1.87 5.35
CA CYS A 73 15.82 -2.58 5.15
C CYS A 73 16.82 -2.15 6.22
N GLU A 74 17.33 -3.06 7.04
CA GLU A 74 18.35 -2.72 8.06
C GLU A 74 19.76 -2.54 7.48
N ASN A 75 19.97 -2.85 6.19
CA ASN A 75 21.27 -2.66 5.54
C ASN A 75 21.42 -1.27 4.91
N CYS A 76 20.37 -0.74 4.26
CA CYS A 76 20.43 0.57 3.57
C CYS A 76 19.35 1.55 4.02
N TRP A 77 18.54 1.16 5.02
CA TRP A 77 17.49 1.99 5.62
C TRP A 77 16.34 2.42 4.71
N LEU A 78 16.26 1.89 3.48
CA LEU A 78 15.11 2.11 2.60
C LEU A 78 13.83 1.51 3.21
N VAL A 79 12.90 2.38 3.57
CA VAL A 79 11.50 2.02 3.82
C VAL A 79 10.77 1.90 2.49
N GLN A 80 10.07 0.79 2.28
CA GLN A 80 9.43 0.51 1.00
C GLN A 80 8.13 -0.26 1.17
N ALA A 81 7.15 0.08 0.34
CA ALA A 81 5.91 -0.68 0.25
C ALA A 81 6.15 -2.06 -0.38
N GLU A 82 5.44 -3.05 0.15
CA GLU A 82 5.31 -4.35 -0.50
C GLU A 82 4.66 -4.20 -1.89
N SER A 83 5.08 -5.01 -2.86
CA SER A 83 4.68 -4.86 -4.26
C SER A 83 3.52 -5.79 -4.59
N TYR A 84 2.29 -5.30 -4.43
CA TYR A 84 1.07 -6.09 -4.69
C TYR A 84 0.31 -5.66 -5.96
N SER A 85 0.38 -4.40 -6.35
CA SER A 85 -0.30 -3.86 -7.53
C SER A 85 0.61 -3.88 -8.77
N HIS A 86 0.00 -4.06 -9.94
CA HIS A 86 0.68 -3.89 -11.22
C HIS A 86 0.64 -2.43 -11.66
N ALA A 87 1.70 -1.95 -12.32
CA ALA A 87 1.77 -0.56 -12.78
C ALA A 87 0.56 -0.17 -13.66
N ALA A 88 0.11 -1.07 -14.54
CA ALA A 88 -1.05 -0.86 -15.39
C ALA A 88 -2.38 -0.68 -14.61
N GLU A 89 -2.45 -1.12 -13.35
CA GLU A 89 -3.62 -0.92 -12.49
C GLU A 89 -3.62 0.45 -11.81
N LEU A 90 -2.44 1.07 -11.64
CA LEU A 90 -2.28 2.38 -11.02
C LEU A 90 -2.24 3.51 -12.05
N PHE A 91 -1.73 3.22 -13.24
CA PHE A 91 -1.56 4.17 -14.34
C PHE A 91 -2.48 3.78 -15.49
N SER A 92 -3.78 4.04 -15.32
CA SER A 92 -4.79 3.83 -16.35
C SER A 92 -4.87 5.04 -17.30
N ALA A 93 -5.65 4.91 -18.38
CA ALA A 93 -5.97 6.03 -19.25
C ALA A 93 -6.68 7.18 -18.49
N ASP A 94 -7.37 6.86 -17.41
CA ASP A 94 -8.10 7.81 -16.57
C ASP A 94 -7.29 8.26 -15.34
N TYR A 95 -5.95 8.26 -15.44
CA TYR A 95 -5.09 8.66 -14.32
C TYR A 95 -5.34 10.12 -13.91
N ALA A 96 -5.96 10.29 -12.75
CA ALA A 96 -6.48 11.57 -12.27
C ALA A 96 -5.41 12.41 -11.56
N TYR A 97 -4.29 12.69 -12.24
CA TYR A 97 -3.28 13.62 -11.74
C TYR A 97 -2.62 14.39 -12.89
N PHE A 98 -2.86 15.70 -12.94
CA PHE A 98 -2.30 16.60 -13.95
C PHE A 98 -1.39 17.62 -13.28
N SER A 99 -0.08 17.42 -13.41
CA SER A 99 0.93 18.26 -12.74
C SER A 99 0.89 19.73 -13.18
N SER A 100 0.42 20.02 -14.39
CA SER A 100 0.31 21.37 -14.95
C SER A 100 -0.81 22.21 -14.34
N THR A 101 -1.66 21.64 -13.47
CA THR A 101 -2.72 22.40 -12.80
C THR A 101 -2.21 23.23 -11.61
N SER A 102 -1.02 22.92 -11.10
CA SER A 102 -0.39 23.66 -10.00
C SER A 102 0.56 24.73 -10.53
N SER A 103 0.21 26.00 -10.34
CA SER A 103 1.06 27.13 -10.74
C SER A 103 2.41 27.13 -10.02
N THR A 104 2.44 26.74 -8.74
CA THR A 104 3.68 26.61 -7.96
C THR A 104 4.55 25.47 -8.48
N TRP A 105 3.95 24.37 -8.91
CA TRP A 105 4.68 23.26 -9.52
C TRP A 105 5.25 23.62 -10.89
N LEU A 106 4.49 24.34 -11.73
CA LEU A 106 4.98 24.84 -13.01
C LEU A 106 6.17 25.79 -12.84
N ALA A 107 6.08 26.73 -11.90
CA ALA A 107 7.18 27.64 -11.59
C ALA A 107 8.42 26.87 -11.10
N HIS A 108 8.22 25.86 -10.25
CA HIS A 108 9.29 24.98 -9.78
C HIS A 108 9.95 24.21 -10.94
N ALA A 109 9.16 23.58 -11.80
CA ALA A 109 9.65 22.81 -12.94
C ALA A 109 10.44 23.68 -13.93
N ALA A 110 9.96 24.89 -14.22
CA ALA A 110 10.65 25.85 -15.08
C ALA A 110 12.01 26.28 -14.49
N SER A 111 12.04 26.59 -13.19
CA SER A 111 13.26 26.93 -12.48
C SER A 111 14.27 25.77 -12.48
N TYR A 112 13.80 24.56 -12.19
CA TYR A 112 14.61 23.35 -12.20
C TYR A 112 15.21 23.08 -13.59
N ALA A 113 14.38 23.10 -14.64
CA ALA A 113 14.85 22.90 -16.01
C ALA A 113 15.92 23.92 -16.40
N GLY A 114 15.70 25.20 -16.12
CA GLY A 114 16.69 26.24 -16.38
C GLY A 114 17.99 26.03 -15.60
N SER A 115 17.92 25.54 -14.36
CA SER A 115 19.10 25.20 -13.56
C SER A 115 19.89 24.03 -14.16
N ILE A 116 19.20 22.95 -14.55
CA ILE A 116 19.83 21.75 -15.10
C ILE A 116 20.44 22.02 -16.47
N ILE A 117 19.75 22.79 -17.32
CA ILE A 117 20.27 23.22 -18.63
C ILE A 117 21.61 23.94 -18.45
N ARG A 118 21.68 24.91 -17.52
CA ARG A 118 22.95 25.61 -17.22
C ARG A 118 24.01 24.70 -16.65
N GLN A 119 23.65 23.86 -15.66
CA GLN A 119 24.62 23.01 -14.96
C GLN A 119 25.22 21.94 -15.88
N LEU A 120 24.41 21.38 -16.78
CA LEU A 120 24.81 20.31 -17.69
C LEU A 120 25.20 20.83 -19.08
N ALA A 121 25.18 22.15 -19.30
CA ALA A 121 25.44 22.79 -20.60
C ALA A 121 24.61 22.17 -21.75
N LEU A 122 23.31 21.99 -21.52
CA LEU A 122 22.40 21.47 -22.55
C LEU A 122 22.01 22.61 -23.49
N ASN A 123 22.03 22.35 -24.80
CA ASN A 123 21.73 23.33 -25.85
C ASN A 123 20.23 23.60 -26.00
#